data_AF-A0A2E7UG98-F1
#
_entry.id   AF-A0A2E7UG98-F1
#
_cell.length_a   1.000
_cell.length_b   1.000
_cell.length_c   1.000
_cell.angle_alpha   90.00
_cell.angle_beta   90.00
_cell.angle_gamma   90.00
#
_symmetry.space_group_name_H-M   'P 1'
#
loop_
_entity.id
_entity.type
_entity.pdbx_description
1 polymer ?
#
loop_
_entity_poly.entity_id
_entity_poly.type
_entity_poly.pdbx_seq_one_letter_code
_entity_poly.pdbx_strand_id
1 'polypeptide(L)' 'MAMQVALEKLFAIMPFLFGIGFIAPLVAQSMAVWGWEAPSGMSPIMLGLLIGGSWGLYATIRGRWI' A
#
# COMPACT_ATOMS: atom_id res chain seq x y z
N MET A 1 -18.71 -3.52 23.37
CA MET A 1 -19.34 -3.83 22.06
C MET A 1 -18.82 -2.91 20.94
N ALA A 2 -19.12 -1.60 20.91
CA ALA A 2 -18.75 -0.73 19.78
C ALA A 2 -17.23 -0.63 19.48
N MET A 3 -16.39 -0.55 20.52
CA MET A 3 -14.92 -0.47 20.37
C MET A 3 -14.32 -1.72 19.73
N GLN A 4 -14.83 -2.91 20.09
CA GLN A 4 -14.34 -4.18 19.53
C GLN A 4 -14.61 -4.27 18.03
N VAL A 5 -15.83 -3.91 17.61
CA VAL A 5 -16.21 -3.90 16.18
C VAL A 5 -15.35 -2.92 15.37
N ALA A 6 -15.01 -1.76 15.95
CA ALA A 6 -14.13 -0.81 15.30
C ALA A 6 -12.70 -1.37 15.09
N LEU A 7 -12.15 -2.04 16.11
CA LEU A 7 -10.84 -2.68 16.03
C LEU A 7 -10.82 -3.82 15.00
N GLU A 8 -11.84 -4.67 14.98
CA GLU A 8 -11.97 -5.76 14.00
C GLU A 8 -11.99 -5.22 12.56
N LYS A 9 -12.78 -4.18 12.31
CA LYS A 9 -12.83 -3.53 11.00
C LYS A 9 -11.51 -2.89 10.62
N LEU A 10 -10.83 -2.25 11.58
CA LEU A 10 -9.49 -1.69 11.35
C LEU A 10 -8.52 -2.79 10.92
N PHE A 11 -8.44 -3.89 11.67
CA PHE A 11 -7.55 -5.01 11.32
C PHE A 11 -7.89 -5.65 9.98
N ALA A 12 -9.18 -5.68 9.58
CA ALA A 12 -9.57 -6.18 8.26
C ALA A 12 -9.03 -5.30 7.11
N ILE A 13 -8.99 -3.98 7.27
CA ILE A 13 -8.48 -3.05 6.23
C ILE A 13 -6.99 -2.70 6.39
N MET A 14 -6.35 -3.08 7.50
CA MET A 14 -4.93 -2.82 7.77
C MET A 14 -4.00 -3.19 6.60
N PRO A 15 -4.16 -4.32 5.88
CA PRO A 15 -3.29 -4.64 4.74
C PRO A 15 -3.35 -3.58 3.64
N PHE A 16 -4.55 -3.07 3.31
CA PHE A 16 -4.71 -1.98 2.36
C PHE A 16 -4.08 -0.68 2.85
N LEU A 17 -4.33 -0.30 4.11
CA LEU A 17 -3.72 0.89 4.72
C LEU A 17 -2.19 0.81 4.75
N PHE A 18 -1.64 -0.38 5.00
CA PHE A 18 -0.20 -0.64 4.95
C PHE A 18 0.35 -0.55 3.52
N GLY A 19 -0.39 -1.08 2.54
CA GLY A 19 -0.04 -0.96 1.13
C GLY A 19 0.12 0.49 0.68
N ILE A 20 -0.85 1.36 1.01
CA ILE A 20 -0.79 2.77 0.64
C ILE A 20 0.16 3.59 1.53
N GLY A 21 0.20 3.30 2.84
CA GLY A 21 0.92 4.11 3.83
C GLY A 21 2.40 3.74 3.99
N PHE A 22 2.77 2.51 3.65
CA PHE A 22 4.14 2.01 3.78
C PHE A 22 4.74 1.59 2.45
N ILE A 23 4.06 0.72 1.68
CA ILE A 23 4.63 0.21 0.42
C ILE A 23 4.78 1.32 -0.61
N ALA A 24 3.80 2.21 -0.76
CA ALA A 24 3.89 3.31 -1.71
C ALA A 24 5.09 4.26 -1.48
N PRO A 25 5.30 4.83 -0.27
CA PRO A 25 6.48 5.64 -0.02
C PRO A 25 7.78 4.84 -0.02
N LEU A 26 7.76 3.55 0.34
CA LEU A 26 8.94 2.69 0.21
C LEU A 26 9.37 2.57 -1.26
N VAL A 27 8.45 2.26 -2.16
CA VAL A 27 8.73 2.19 -3.61
C VAL A 27 9.26 3.52 -4.13
N ALA A 28 8.61 4.64 -3.77
CA ALA A 28 9.04 5.96 -4.21
C ALA A 28 10.47 6.31 -3.72
N GLN A 29 10.79 5.98 -2.47
CA GLN A 29 12.13 6.19 -1.89
C GLN A 29 13.17 5.28 -2.54
N SER A 30 12.85 4.00 -2.77
CA SER A 30 13.73 3.07 -3.47
C SER A 30 14.05 3.56 -4.88
N MET A 31 13.04 4.05 -5.62
CA MET A 31 13.24 4.64 -6.93
C MET A 31 14.16 5.87 -6.87
N ALA A 32 13.96 6.76 -5.90
CA ALA A 32 14.80 7.94 -5.72
C ALA A 32 16.26 7.58 -5.43
N VAL A 33 16.50 6.55 -4.60
CA VAL A 33 17.86 6.08 -4.26
C VAL A 33 18.54 5.42 -5.47
N TRP A 34 17.81 4.69 -6.30
CA TRP A 34 18.35 4.03 -7.49
C TRP A 34 18.36 4.91 -8.74
N GLY A 35 17.90 6.16 -8.65
CA GLY A 35 17.80 7.07 -9.79
C GLY A 35 16.81 6.57 -10.86
N TRP A 36 15.81 5.78 -10.46
CA TRP A 36 14.79 5.28 -11.37
C TRP A 36 13.69 6.31 -11.56
N GLU A 37 13.42 6.65 -12.81
CA GLU A 37 12.25 7.44 -13.17
C GLU A 37 11.01 6.56 -13.25
N ALA A 38 9.87 7.08 -12.82
CA ALA A 38 8.63 6.36 -13.00
C ALA A 38 8.25 6.31 -14.49
N PRO A 39 7.63 5.21 -14.97
CA PRO A 39 7.21 5.10 -16.36
C PRO A 39 6.30 6.26 -16.77
N SER A 40 6.35 6.69 -18.03
CA SER A 40 5.45 7.71 -18.61
C SER A 40 5.45 9.09 -17.90
N GLY A 41 6.52 9.43 -17.17
CA GLY A 41 6.66 10.73 -16.51
C GLY A 41 5.75 10.93 -15.29
N MET A 42 5.18 9.85 -14.75
CA MET A 42 4.40 9.95 -13.50
C MET A 42 5.29 10.20 -12.29
N SER A 43 4.71 10.65 -11.18
CA SER A 43 5.48 10.77 -9.94
C SER A 43 5.80 9.37 -9.37
N PRO A 44 6.98 9.16 -8.76
CA PRO A 44 7.32 7.88 -8.12
C PRO A 44 6.30 7.45 -7.07
N ILE A 45 5.68 8.42 -6.37
CA ILE A 45 4.62 8.12 -5.38
C ILE A 45 3.34 7.60 -6.03
N MET A 46 2.98 8.06 -7.24
CA MET A 46 1.84 7.53 -7.97
C MET A 46 2.07 6.05 -8.31
N LEU A 47 3.26 5.71 -8.81
CA LEU A 47 3.62 4.32 -9.09
C LEU A 47 3.60 3.47 -7.82
N GLY A 48 4.17 4.00 -6.73
CA GLY A 48 4.12 3.38 -5.42
C GLY A 48 2.69 3.13 -4.92
N LEU A 49 1.77 4.08 -5.12
CA LEU A 49 0.36 3.95 -4.74
C LEU A 49 -0.36 2.90 -5.59
N LEU A 50 -0.05 2.80 -6.89
CA LEU A 50 -0.61 1.77 -7.76
C LEU A 50 -0.15 0.37 -7.32
N ILE A 51 1.14 0.21 -7.04
CA ILE A 51 1.72 -1.07 -6.58
C ILE A 51 1.20 -1.41 -5.18
N GLY A 52 1.42 -0.52 -4.21
CA GLY A 52 1.06 -0.71 -2.81
C GLY A 52 -0.45 -0.81 -2.60
N GLY A 53 -1.24 0.02 -3.29
CA GLY A 53 -2.71 -0.02 -3.22
C GLY A 53 -3.28 -1.30 -3.82
N SER A 54 -2.80 -1.74 -4.98
CA SER A 54 -3.27 -2.99 -5.61
C SER A 54 -2.87 -4.22 -4.78
N TRP A 55 -1.63 -4.26 -4.29
CA TRP A 55 -1.12 -5.37 -3.48
C TRP A 55 -1.78 -5.42 -2.10
N GLY A 56 -1.97 -4.26 -1.46
CA GLY A 56 -2.70 -4.13 -0.19
C GLY A 56 -4.18 -4.49 -0.33
N LEU A 57 -4.82 -4.11 -1.43
CA LEU A 57 -6.22 -4.49 -1.71
C LEU A 57 -6.34 -6.00 -1.91
N TYR A 58 -5.44 -6.59 -2.70
CA TYR A 58 -5.36 -8.04 -2.87
C TYR A 58 -5.20 -8.74 -1.51
N ALA A 59 -4.30 -8.25 -0.65
CA ALA A 59 -4.06 -8.80 0.67
C ALA A 59 -5.28 -8.67 1.61
N THR A 60 -6.01 -7.54 1.54
CA THR A 60 -7.26 -7.36 2.28
C THR A 60 -8.34 -8.34 1.83
N ILE A 61 -8.49 -8.59 0.52
CA ILE A 61 -9.50 -9.52 0.00
C ILE A 61 -9.14 -10.98 0.30
N ARG A 62 -7.86 -11.35 0.18
CA ARG A 62 -7.39 -12.74 0.31
C ARG A 62 -7.04 -13.12 1.74
N GLY A 63 -6.89 -12.14 2.64
CA GLY A 63 -6.42 -12.35 4.01
C GLY A 63 -4.96 -12.78 4.12
N ARG A 64 -4.18 -12.68 3.03
CA ARG A 64 -2.76 -13.04 2.97
C ARG A 64 -2.04 -12.23 1.91
N TRP A 65 -0.75 -12.00 2.10
CA TRP A 65 0.08 -11.23 1.16
C TRP A 65 0.67 -12.06 0.01
N ILE A 66 0.67 -13.40 0.12
CA ILE A 66 1.19 -14.35 -0.87
C ILE A 66 0.19 -15.49 -1.05
#